data_AF-A0A7S2U9J7-F1
#
_entry.id   AF-A0A7S2U9J7-F1
#
_cell.length_a   1.000
_cell.length_b   1.000
_cell.length_c   1.000
_cell.angle_alpha   90.00
_cell.angle_beta   90.00
_cell.angle_gamma   90.00
#
_symmetry.space_group_name_H-M   'P 1'
#
loop_
_entity.id
_entity.type
_entity.pdbx_description
1 polymer ?
#
loop_
_entity_poly.entity_id
_entity_poly.type
_entity_poly.pdbx_seq_one_letter_code
_entity_poly.pdbx_strand_id
1 'polypeptide(L)'
;KIFNATGEEVQKLAKKEADNWVNIYQRDDWNFISAYVIDDRHFLVLPYFEVPSNKSQRDSLVHGERNSLLWEALARIANAGYAHDDIKWHHVGMIRTQNNKRDRHENCSWEDKAFILDLGDEYLRPLQPDERDSWVSDRFKFLKGRTAGATQ
;
A
#
# COMPACT_ATOMS: atom_id res chain seq x y z
N LYS A 1 20.75 -0.55 7.84
CA LYS A 1 21.01 -0.67 9.30
C LYS A 1 20.68 -2.10 9.70
N ILE A 2 21.62 -2.85 10.28
CA ILE A 2 21.29 -4.15 10.88
C ILE A 2 20.76 -3.83 12.27
N PHE A 3 19.45 -3.94 12.47
CA PHE A 3 18.85 -3.79 13.79
C PHE A 3 19.02 -5.11 14.53
N ASN A 4 19.77 -5.10 15.63
CA ASN A 4 19.65 -6.13 16.67
C ASN A 4 18.36 -5.86 17.45
N ALA A 5 17.22 -5.96 16.78
CA ALA A 5 15.91 -5.89 17.43
C ALA A 5 15.72 -7.18 18.24
N THR A 6 15.39 -7.03 19.50
CA THR A 6 14.94 -8.13 20.37
C THR A 6 13.66 -8.76 19.80
N GLY A 7 13.35 -10.00 20.17
CA GLY A 7 12.11 -10.67 19.74
C GLY A 7 10.85 -9.87 20.09
N GLU A 8 10.85 -9.16 21.22
CA GLU A 8 9.75 -8.27 21.62
C GLU A 8 9.61 -7.03 20.73
N GLU A 9 10.72 -6.46 20.26
CA GLU A 9 10.71 -5.33 19.33
C GLU A 9 10.19 -5.75 17.95
N VAL A 10 10.62 -6.92 17.47
CA VAL A 10 10.11 -7.51 16.22
C VAL A 10 8.61 -7.79 16.31
N GLN A 11 8.14 -8.30 17.44
CA GLN A 11 6.71 -8.52 17.70
C GLN A 11 5.90 -7.22 17.65
N LYS A 12 6.39 -6.17 18.32
CA LYS A 12 5.73 -4.85 18.34
C LYS A 12 5.64 -4.25 16.94
N LEU A 13 6.71 -4.34 16.16
CA LEU A 13 6.76 -3.83 14.78
C LEU A 13 5.78 -4.59 13.87
N ALA A 14 5.80 -5.93 13.91
CA ALA A 14 4.90 -6.75 13.10
C ALA A 14 3.42 -6.54 13.46
N LYS A 15 3.11 -6.45 14.76
CA LYS A 15 1.75 -6.15 15.23
C LYS A 15 1.29 -4.78 14.74
N LYS A 16 2.15 -3.77 14.86
CA LYS A 16 1.83 -2.40 14.43
C LYS A 16 1.60 -2.31 12.93
N GLU A 17 2.42 -2.98 12.13
CA GLU A 17 2.20 -3.05 10.68
C GLU A 17 0.85 -3.72 10.37
N ALA A 18 0.52 -4.84 11.03
CA ALA A 18 -0.77 -5.50 10.88
C ALA A 18 -1.95 -4.57 11.26
N ASP A 19 -1.83 -3.86 12.39
CA ASP A 19 -2.84 -2.91 12.87
C ASP A 19 -3.03 -1.74 11.88
N ASN A 20 -1.95 -1.22 11.29
CA ASN A 20 -2.00 -0.17 10.27
C ASN A 20 -2.68 -0.65 8.99
N TRP A 21 -2.34 -1.85 8.54
CA TRP A 21 -2.98 -2.50 7.40
C TRP A 21 -4.49 -2.67 7.62
N VAL A 22 -4.87 -3.12 8.82
CA VAL A 22 -6.27 -3.22 9.23
C VAL A 22 -6.94 -1.85 9.18
N ASN A 23 -6.37 -0.86 9.84
CA ASN A 23 -6.98 0.47 9.95
C ASN A 23 -7.10 1.20 8.60
N ILE A 24 -6.16 1.02 7.68
CA ILE A 24 -6.13 1.73 6.39
C ILE A 24 -6.95 0.99 5.32
N TYR A 25 -6.92 -0.35 5.33
CA TYR A 25 -7.41 -1.16 4.21
C TYR A 25 -8.45 -2.21 4.56
N GLN A 26 -8.66 -2.58 5.83
CA GLN A 26 -9.70 -3.55 6.17
C GLN A 26 -11.06 -2.98 5.80
N ARG A 27 -11.85 -3.82 5.12
CA ARG A 27 -13.26 -3.57 4.84
C ARG A 27 -14.03 -4.79 5.32
N ASP A 28 -15.32 -4.62 5.60
CA ASP A 28 -16.20 -5.70 6.04
C ASP A 28 -16.23 -6.90 5.07
N ASP A 29 -15.90 -6.66 3.79
CA ASP A 29 -15.82 -7.66 2.72
C ASP A 29 -14.39 -8.17 2.42
N TRP A 30 -13.37 -7.71 3.16
CA TRP A 30 -11.93 -7.97 2.88
C TRP A 30 -11.18 -8.46 4.12
N ASN A 31 -11.08 -9.78 4.31
CA ASN A 31 -10.26 -10.42 5.34
C ASN A 31 -8.97 -11.03 4.74
N PHE A 32 -8.01 -10.21 4.34
CA PHE A 32 -6.80 -10.67 3.64
C PHE A 32 -5.51 -10.66 4.47
N ILE A 33 -5.55 -10.17 5.71
CA ILE A 33 -4.34 -9.86 6.48
C ILE A 33 -4.36 -10.69 7.75
N SER A 34 -3.37 -11.56 7.88
CA SER A 34 -3.22 -12.44 9.04
C SER A 34 -1.80 -12.36 9.57
N ALA A 35 -1.66 -12.07 10.86
CA ALA A 35 -0.39 -12.12 11.56
C ALA A 35 -0.23 -13.49 12.22
N TYR A 36 0.88 -14.17 11.94
CA TYR A 36 1.23 -15.46 12.54
C TYR A 36 2.52 -15.34 13.35
N VAL A 37 2.61 -16.15 14.41
CA VAL A 37 3.84 -16.35 15.18
C VAL A 37 4.25 -17.81 15.04
N ILE A 38 5.44 -18.07 14.50
CA ILE A 38 6.02 -19.42 14.32
C ILE A 38 7.47 -19.36 14.81
N ASP A 39 7.82 -20.16 15.81
CA ASP A 39 9.17 -20.25 16.40
C ASP A 39 9.80 -18.87 16.68
N ASP A 40 9.10 -18.04 17.45
CA ASP A 40 9.47 -16.66 17.82
C ASP A 40 9.63 -15.66 16.65
N ARG A 41 9.27 -16.07 15.43
CA ARG A 41 9.24 -15.19 14.26
C ARG A 41 7.82 -14.73 13.97
N HIS A 42 7.70 -13.47 13.59
CA HIS A 42 6.43 -12.84 13.25
C HIS A 42 6.29 -12.75 11.74
N PHE A 43 5.18 -13.22 11.21
CA PHE A 43 4.86 -13.23 9.79
C PHE A 43 3.58 -12.47 9.55
N LEU A 44 3.61 -11.54 8.59
CA LEU A 44 2.42 -10.91 8.06
C LEU A 44 2.09 -11.58 6.72
N VAL A 45 0.94 -12.24 6.65
CA VAL A 45 0.42 -12.81 5.41
C VAL A 45 -0.47 -11.77 4.76
N LEU A 46 -0.08 -11.37 3.54
CA LEU A 46 -0.74 -10.39 2.71
C LEU A 46 -1.05 -11.01 1.33
N PRO A 47 -2.00 -10.44 0.54
CA PRO A 47 -2.12 -10.77 -0.87
C PRO A 47 -0.81 -10.55 -1.62
N TYR A 48 -0.60 -11.32 -2.69
CA TYR A 48 0.51 -11.04 -3.59
C TYR A 48 0.22 -9.73 -4.35
N PHE A 49 1.09 -8.74 -4.13
CA PHE A 49 1.03 -7.46 -4.83
C PHE A 49 2.09 -7.41 -5.93
N GLU A 50 1.68 -7.06 -7.14
CA GLU A 50 2.62 -6.74 -8.22
C GLU A 50 3.11 -5.30 -8.06
N VAL A 51 4.42 -5.10 -7.89
CA VAL A 51 5.03 -3.77 -7.87
C VAL A 51 5.22 -3.28 -9.32
N PRO A 52 4.86 -2.02 -9.66
CA PRO A 52 4.99 -1.49 -11.01
C PRO A 52 6.47 -1.38 -11.43
N SER A 53 6.88 -2.32 -12.27
CA SER A 53 8.24 -2.53 -12.75
C SER A 53 8.68 -1.60 -13.88
N ASN A 54 7.72 -1.09 -14.68
CA ASN A 54 8.02 -0.32 -15.88
C ASN A 54 7.13 0.91 -16.05
N LYS A 55 7.52 1.80 -16.97
CA LYS A 55 6.81 3.05 -17.25
C LYS A 55 5.34 2.84 -17.60
N SER A 56 5.01 1.84 -18.43
CA SER A 56 3.61 1.59 -18.83
C SER A 56 2.73 1.25 -17.62
N GLN A 57 3.23 0.45 -16.68
CA GLN A 57 2.50 0.12 -15.45
C GLN A 57 2.35 1.33 -14.53
N ARG A 58 3.36 2.19 -14.46
CA ARG A 58 3.31 3.44 -13.68
C ARG A 58 2.36 4.46 -14.30
N ASP A 59 2.34 4.56 -15.62
CA ASP A 59 1.44 5.45 -16.36
C ASP A 59 -0.04 5.04 -16.14
N SER A 60 -0.34 3.73 -16.13
CA SER A 60 -1.71 3.27 -15.83
C SER A 60 -2.17 3.63 -14.41
N LEU A 61 -1.24 3.68 -13.44
CA LEU A 61 -1.55 4.03 -12.05
C LEU A 61 -1.86 5.52 -11.85
N VAL A 62 -1.35 6.41 -12.71
CA VAL A 62 -1.54 7.87 -12.62
C VAL A 62 -2.60 8.40 -13.58
N HIS A 63 -3.09 7.56 -14.49
CA HIS A 63 -4.08 7.94 -15.49
C HIS A 63 -5.40 8.32 -14.81
N GLY A 64 -6.00 9.44 -15.22
CA GLY A 64 -7.24 9.96 -14.61
C GLY A 64 -7.02 10.94 -13.46
N GLU A 65 -5.77 11.31 -13.14
CA GLU A 65 -5.42 12.32 -12.11
C GLU A 65 -6.04 11.98 -10.74
N ARG A 66 -7.05 12.75 -10.30
CA ARG A 66 -7.75 12.55 -9.02
C ARG A 66 -8.60 11.27 -8.98
N ASN A 67 -8.91 10.69 -10.14
CA ASN A 67 -9.64 9.43 -10.27
C ASN A 67 -8.70 8.25 -10.60
N SER A 68 -7.39 8.43 -10.42
CA SER A 68 -6.41 7.40 -10.70
C SER A 68 -6.26 6.43 -9.53
N LEU A 69 -5.82 5.19 -9.81
CA LEU A 69 -5.57 4.18 -8.79
C LEU A 69 -4.55 4.65 -7.75
N LEU A 70 -3.51 5.38 -8.16
CA LEU A 70 -2.52 5.92 -7.23
C LEU A 70 -3.14 6.99 -6.32
N TRP A 71 -3.96 7.89 -6.85
CA TRP A 71 -4.62 8.92 -6.04
C TRP A 71 -5.51 8.29 -4.98
N GLU A 72 -6.31 7.28 -5.35
CA GLU A 72 -7.16 6.55 -4.41
C GLU A 72 -6.34 5.84 -3.32
N ALA A 73 -5.22 5.20 -3.67
CA ALA A 73 -4.35 4.53 -2.71
C ALA A 73 -3.75 5.50 -1.69
N LEU A 74 -3.30 6.67 -2.15
CA LEU A 74 -2.79 7.75 -1.28
C LEU A 74 -3.89 8.34 -0.41
N ALA A 75 -5.08 8.58 -0.98
CA ALA A 75 -6.22 9.12 -0.25
C ALA A 75 -6.66 8.20 0.89
N ARG A 76 -6.56 6.87 0.75
CA ARG A 76 -6.85 5.92 1.83
C ARG A 76 -5.96 6.14 3.06
N ILE A 77 -4.65 6.30 2.87
CA ILE A 77 -3.72 6.59 3.98
C ILE A 77 -4.08 7.93 4.63
N ALA A 78 -4.28 8.97 3.82
CA ALA A 78 -4.58 10.31 4.33
C ALA A 78 -5.90 10.35 5.12
N ASN A 79 -6.93 9.65 4.63
CA ASN A 79 -8.23 9.53 5.29
C ASN A 79 -8.16 8.75 6.59
N ALA A 80 -7.26 7.76 6.68
CA ALA A 80 -6.95 7.05 7.92
C ALA A 80 -6.16 7.90 8.93
N GLY A 81 -5.80 9.14 8.59
CA GLY A 81 -5.12 10.08 9.48
C GLY A 81 -3.60 9.96 9.47
N TYR A 82 -3.01 9.37 8.44
CA TYR A 82 -1.57 9.17 8.34
C TYR A 82 -0.97 9.82 7.10
N ALA A 83 0.35 10.01 7.14
CA ALA A 83 1.19 10.34 6.01
C ALA A 83 2.36 9.36 5.98
N HIS A 84 2.63 8.80 4.81
CA HIS A 84 3.83 8.00 4.58
C HIS A 84 4.98 8.89 4.09
N ASP A 85 6.06 8.96 4.86
CA ASP A 85 7.09 10.00 4.67
C ASP A 85 8.01 9.72 3.48
N ASP A 86 8.30 8.45 3.17
CA ASP A 86 9.21 8.02 2.09
C ASP A 86 8.55 7.14 1.00
N ILE A 87 7.41 7.57 0.44
CA ILE A 87 6.75 6.79 -0.62
C ILE A 87 7.59 6.77 -1.91
N LYS A 88 7.85 5.57 -2.43
CA LYS A 88 8.53 5.31 -3.71
C LYS A 88 7.72 4.30 -4.54
N TRP A 89 8.08 4.10 -5.80
CA TRP A 89 7.37 3.15 -6.68
C TRP A 89 7.36 1.71 -6.17
N HIS A 90 8.37 1.28 -5.42
CA HIS A 90 8.39 -0.05 -4.81
C HIS A 90 7.46 -0.19 -3.59
N HIS A 91 6.96 0.93 -3.06
CA HIS A 91 5.91 0.95 -2.04
C HIS A 91 4.51 0.95 -2.66
N VAL A 92 4.35 0.84 -3.98
CA VAL A 92 3.04 0.77 -4.63
C VAL A 92 2.78 -0.67 -5.06
N GLY A 93 1.81 -1.32 -4.44
CA GLY A 93 1.39 -2.68 -4.76
C GLY A 93 0.12 -2.68 -5.60
N MET A 94 0.05 -3.51 -6.64
CA MET A 94 -1.14 -3.69 -7.47
C MET A 94 -1.71 -5.08 -7.28
N ILE A 95 -3.03 -5.18 -7.16
CA ILE A 95 -3.76 -6.43 -7.42
C ILE A 95 -4.45 -6.22 -8.77
N ARG A 96 -3.99 -6.97 -9.76
CA ARG A 96 -4.62 -7.01 -11.08
C ARG A 96 -5.57 -8.18 -11.14
N THR A 97 -6.82 -7.90 -11.41
CA THR A 97 -7.78 -8.94 -11.73
C THR A 97 -7.49 -9.32 -13.16
N GLN A 98 -6.77 -10.44 -13.35
CA GLN A 98 -6.82 -11.08 -14.65
C GLN A 98 -8.29 -11.35 -14.91
N ASN A 99 -8.85 -10.73 -15.95
CA ASN A 99 -10.07 -11.19 -16.60
C ASN A 99 -9.79 -12.58 -17.18
N ASN A 100 -9.58 -13.57 -16.32
CA ASN A 100 -9.61 -14.97 -16.68
C ASN A 100 -11.07 -15.25 -16.99
N LYS A 101 -11.40 -15.15 -18.29
CA LYS A 101 -12.68 -15.51 -18.90
C LYS A 101 -13.02 -17.00 -18.73
N ARG A 102 -12.65 -17.65 -17.62
CA ARG A 102 -12.88 -19.09 -17.43
C ARG A 102 -13.57 -19.50 -16.15
N ASP A 103 -13.57 -18.71 -15.07
CA ASP A 103 -14.35 -19.10 -13.89
C ASP A 103 -15.14 -17.91 -13.37
N ARG A 104 -16.36 -17.76 -13.91
CA ARG A 104 -17.43 -16.97 -13.28
C ARG A 104 -17.89 -17.70 -12.03
N HIS A 105 -17.11 -17.61 -10.95
CA HIS A 105 -17.72 -17.53 -9.64
C HIS A 105 -18.15 -16.08 -9.44
N GLU A 106 -19.42 -15.83 -9.74
CA GLU A 106 -20.15 -14.62 -9.38
C GLU A 106 -19.98 -14.42 -7.88
N ASN A 107 -19.12 -13.47 -7.48
CA ASN A 107 -19.07 -12.73 -6.20
C ASN A 107 -17.70 -12.09 -5.89
N CYS A 108 -16.70 -12.17 -6.76
CA CYS A 108 -15.44 -11.43 -6.59
C CYS A 108 -15.09 -10.57 -7.81
N SER A 109 -15.85 -9.49 -7.98
CA SER A 109 -15.51 -8.39 -8.89
C SER A 109 -14.40 -7.56 -8.25
N TRP A 110 -13.16 -8.02 -8.32
CA TRP A 110 -12.04 -7.11 -8.08
C TRP A 110 -11.89 -6.26 -9.34
N GLU A 111 -12.08 -4.96 -9.24
CA GLU A 111 -11.49 -4.02 -10.20
C GLU A 111 -10.00 -3.90 -9.86
N ASP A 112 -9.16 -3.46 -10.80
CA ASP A 112 -7.74 -3.21 -10.52
C ASP A 112 -7.62 -2.28 -9.30
N LYS A 113 -6.80 -2.65 -8.32
CA LYS A 113 -6.58 -1.84 -7.10
C LYS A 113 -5.10 -1.61 -6.86
N ALA A 114 -4.80 -0.41 -6.36
CA ALA A 114 -3.48 -0.06 -5.85
C ALA A 114 -3.51 0.12 -4.32
N PHE A 115 -2.39 -0.25 -3.71
CA PHE A 115 -2.15 -0.17 -2.27
C PHE A 115 -0.79 0.48 -2.06
N ILE A 116 -0.66 1.20 -0.95
CA ILE A 116 0.65 1.61 -0.46
C ILE A 116 1.10 0.54 0.53
N LEU A 117 2.28 -0.01 0.27
CA LEU A 117 2.93 -1.04 1.06
C LEU A 117 3.86 -0.39 2.10
N ASP A 118 4.49 -1.22 2.93
CA ASP A 118 5.45 -0.80 3.95
C ASP A 118 4.84 0.18 4.97
N LEU A 119 3.77 -0.28 5.60
CA LEU A 119 3.02 0.51 6.59
C LEU A 119 3.61 0.40 8.00
N GLY A 120 4.90 0.12 8.11
CA GLY A 120 5.62 0.06 9.37
C GLY A 120 5.69 1.42 10.09
N ASP A 121 6.03 1.37 11.38
CA ASP A 121 6.07 2.56 12.24
C ASP A 121 7.03 3.65 11.76
N GLU A 122 8.13 3.25 11.14
CA GLU A 122 9.17 4.19 10.71
C GLU A 122 8.76 5.06 9.51
N TYR A 123 7.66 4.71 8.83
CA TYR A 123 7.21 5.41 7.63
C TYR A 123 5.92 6.20 7.81
N LEU A 124 5.06 5.83 8.77
CA LEU A 124 3.77 6.47 8.99
C LEU A 124 3.82 7.48 10.15
N ARG A 125 3.55 8.75 9.85
CA ARG A 125 3.32 9.80 10.85
C ARG A 125 1.85 10.22 10.88
N PRO A 126 1.35 10.76 12.00
CA PRO A 126 0.03 11.40 12.03
C PRO A 126 -0.06 12.55 11.00
N LEU A 127 -1.23 12.67 10.38
CA LEU A 127 -1.56 13.70 9.41
C LEU A 127 -2.82 14.44 9.85
N GLN A 128 -2.75 15.78 9.93
CA GLN A 128 -3.89 16.58 10.34
C GLN A 128 -4.96 16.63 9.23
N PRO A 129 -6.26 16.77 9.58
CA PRO A 129 -7.34 16.76 8.60
C PRO A 129 -7.20 17.80 7.47
N ASP A 130 -6.66 18.98 7.78
CA ASP A 130 -6.43 20.09 6.84
C ASP A 130 -5.22 19.87 5.92
N GLU A 131 -4.33 18.94 6.25
CA GLU A 131 -3.16 18.57 5.46
C GLU A 131 -3.42 17.43 4.45
N ARG A 132 -4.62 16.82 4.50
CA ARG A 132 -4.91 15.58 3.73
C ARG A 132 -4.82 15.78 2.22
N ASP A 133 -5.54 16.75 1.67
CA ASP A 133 -5.58 16.95 0.21
C ASP A 133 -4.23 17.43 -0.34
N SER A 134 -3.53 18.30 0.41
CA SER A 134 -2.21 18.78 0.01
C SER A 134 -1.19 17.64 0.02
N TRP A 135 -1.17 16.80 1.06
CA TRP A 135 -0.27 15.65 1.11
C TRP A 135 -0.52 14.65 -0.03
N VAL A 136 -1.79 14.31 -0.31
CA VAL A 136 -2.15 13.41 -1.43
C VAL A 136 -1.69 14.01 -2.76
N SER A 137 -2.00 15.28 -3.00
CA SER A 137 -1.63 16.00 -4.21
C SER A 137 -0.12 16.04 -4.43
N ASP A 138 0.64 16.33 -3.39
CA ASP A 138 2.10 16.44 -3.45
C ASP A 138 2.76 15.09 -3.69
N ARG A 139 2.33 14.04 -2.98
CA ARG A 139 2.85 12.68 -3.18
C ARG A 139 2.48 12.10 -4.54
N PHE A 140 1.27 12.39 -5.03
CA PHE A 140 0.86 12.03 -6.37
C PHE A 140 1.75 12.69 -7.44
N LYS A 141 1.93 14.02 -7.37
CA LYS A 141 2.80 14.77 -8.30
C LYS A 141 4.23 14.25 -8.27
N PHE A 142 4.75 13.96 -7.07
CA PHE A 142 6.10 13.44 -6.87
C PHE A 142 6.33 12.09 -7.56
N LEU A 143 5.43 11.12 -7.38
CA LEU A 143 5.53 9.82 -8.04
C LEU A 143 5.30 9.92 -9.54
N LYS A 144 4.29 10.70 -9.95
CA LYS A 144 3.98 10.97 -11.36
C LYS A 144 5.16 11.58 -12.11
N GLY A 145 5.86 12.53 -11.51
CA GLY A 145 7.08 13.12 -12.08
C GLY A 145 8.22 12.12 -12.31
N ARG A 146 8.15 10.94 -11.68
CA ARG A 146 9.14 9.86 -11.76
C ARG A 146 8.67 8.65 -12.57
N THR A 147 7.56 8.76 -13.30
CA THR A 147 7.18 7.72 -14.27
C THR A 147 8.21 7.59 -15.39
N ALA A 148 8.88 8.70 -15.74
CA ALA A 148 9.86 8.79 -16.81
C ALA A 148 11.29 8.38 -16.43
N GLY A 149 11.59 8.12 -15.15
CA GLY A 149 12.97 7.95 -14.66
C GLY A 149 13.16 6.69 -13.83
N ALA A 150 13.66 5.62 -14.46
CA ALA A 150 14.42 4.55 -13.84
C ALA A 150 15.35 3.93 -14.89
N THR A 151 16.25 4.74 -15.44
CA THR A 151 17.57 4.23 -15.82
C THR A 151 18.36 4.25 -14.52
N GLN A 152 18.87 3.08 -14.14
CA GLN A 152 19.60 2.80 -12.90
C GLN A 152 20.76 3.75 -12.66
#